data_AF-A0A8J3SYC9-F1
#
_entry.id   AF-A0A8J3SYC9-F1
#
_cell.length_a   1.000
_cell.length_b   1.000
_cell.length_c   1.000
_cell.angle_alpha   90.00
_cell.angle_beta   90.00
_cell.angle_gamma   90.00
#
_symmetry.space_group_name_H-M   'P 1'
#
loop_
_entity.id
_entity.type
_entity.pdbx_description
1 polymer ?
#
loop_
_entity_poly.entity_id
_entity_poly.type
_entity_poly.pdbx_seq_one_letter_code
_entity_poly.pdbx_strand_id
1 'polypeptide(L)'
;MTHYDAAHIRELVPYPSWLAVALADADEPEEAAHTAFRLLELSAGLTSDRTTQRAHVVLARLKPYANVPQVRELLIRYPMRA
;
A
#
# COMPACT_ATOMS: atom_id res chain seq x y z
N MET A 1 -6.71 -24.35 16.60
CA MET A 1 -6.90 -24.26 15.14
C MET A 1 -7.99 -23.25 14.87
N THR A 2 -7.76 -22.40 13.87
CA THR A 2 -8.73 -21.59 13.10
C THR A 2 -9.56 -20.56 13.85
N HIS A 3 -9.04 -19.34 13.95
CA HIS A 3 -9.87 -18.13 13.95
C HIS A 3 -9.63 -17.36 12.65
N TYR A 4 -9.94 -18.04 11.56
CA TYR A 4 -10.10 -17.48 10.22
C TYR A 4 -11.63 -17.34 10.02
N ASP A 5 -12.08 -16.29 9.33
CA ASP A 5 -13.49 -16.01 8.93
C ASP A 5 -14.46 -15.24 9.85
N ALA A 6 -14.17 -13.97 10.15
CA ALA A 6 -15.26 -13.01 10.44
C ALA A 6 -15.09 -11.61 9.83
N ALA A 7 -13.92 -11.27 9.28
CA ALA A 7 -13.68 -9.97 8.63
C ALA A 7 -13.60 -10.06 7.09
N HIS A 8 -14.11 -11.15 6.50
CA HIS A 8 -13.79 -11.51 5.12
C HIS A 8 -14.53 -10.70 4.03
N ILE A 9 -15.77 -10.19 4.18
CA ILE A 9 -16.52 -9.77 2.96
C ILE A 9 -17.54 -8.63 3.19
N ARG A 10 -17.12 -7.46 3.65
CA ARG A 10 -17.98 -6.26 3.56
C ARG A 10 -17.19 -5.01 3.24
N GLU A 11 -16.67 -5.00 2.02
CA GLU A 11 -16.62 -3.89 1.08
C GLU A 11 -15.67 -4.33 -0.04
N LEU A 12 -16.09 -4.23 -1.29
CA LEU A 12 -15.19 -4.30 -2.43
C LEU A 12 -14.28 -3.05 -2.35
N VAL A 13 -13.25 -3.15 -1.51
CA VAL A 13 -12.19 -2.17 -1.30
C VAL A 13 -11.25 -2.24 -2.50
N PRO A 14 -10.80 -1.12 -3.10
CA PRO A 14 -10.00 -1.21 -4.32
C PRO A 14 -8.72 -2.00 -4.03
N TYR A 15 -8.63 -3.11 -4.78
CA TYR A 15 -7.78 -4.29 -4.60
C TYR A 15 -6.24 -4.11 -4.51
N PRO A 16 -5.61 -2.94 -4.73
CA PRO A 16 -4.16 -2.84 -4.57
C PRO A 16 -3.68 -2.42 -3.16
N SER A 17 -4.48 -1.68 -2.39
CA SER A 17 -4.01 -1.12 -1.10
C SER A 17 -3.79 -2.17 0.00
N TRP A 18 -4.69 -3.14 0.08
CA TRP A 18 -4.58 -4.26 1.02
C TRP A 18 -3.50 -5.26 0.59
N LEU A 19 -3.37 -5.51 -0.71
CA LEU A 19 -2.33 -6.39 -1.26
C LEU A 19 -0.92 -5.85 -0.97
N ALA A 20 -0.68 -4.54 -1.13
CA ALA A 20 0.61 -3.93 -0.81
C ALA A 20 0.97 -4.09 0.69
N VAL A 21 -0.01 -4.00 1.59
CA VAL A 21 0.23 -4.24 3.02
C VAL A 21 0.51 -5.71 3.31
N ALA A 22 -0.27 -6.63 2.71
CA ALA A 22 -0.06 -8.06 2.89
C ALA A 22 1.31 -8.55 2.37
N LEU A 23 1.79 -7.98 1.26
CA LEU A 23 3.11 -8.26 0.71
C LEU A 23 4.23 -7.73 1.60
N ALA A 24 4.07 -6.52 2.14
CA ALA A 24 5.02 -5.98 3.12
C ALA A 24 5.07 -6.84 4.39
N ASP A 25 3.91 -7.25 4.92
CA ASP A 25 3.82 -8.13 6.08
C ASP A 25 4.37 -9.56 5.79
N ALA A 26 4.43 -9.96 4.52
CA ALA A 26 5.03 -11.22 4.06
C ALA A 26 6.54 -11.14 3.77
N ASP A 27 7.19 -10.01 4.07
CA ASP A 27 8.61 -9.73 3.78
C ASP A 27 8.95 -9.76 2.28
N GLU A 28 7.98 -9.40 1.42
CA GLU A 28 8.12 -9.22 -0.03
C GLU A 28 8.02 -7.72 -0.41
N PRO A 29 8.97 -6.87 0.04
CA PRO A 29 8.88 -5.42 -0.09
C PRO A 29 8.95 -4.92 -1.54
N GLU A 30 9.57 -5.67 -2.45
CA GLU A 30 9.66 -5.35 -3.88
C GLU A 30 8.28 -5.39 -4.55
N GLU A 31 7.54 -6.47 -4.35
CA GLU A 31 6.18 -6.64 -4.89
C GLU A 31 5.19 -5.69 -4.20
N ALA A 32 5.39 -5.43 -2.91
CA ALA A 32 4.63 -4.43 -2.17
C ALA A 32 4.81 -3.03 -2.76
N ALA A 33 6.05 -2.64 -3.11
CA ALA A 33 6.35 -1.36 -3.74
C ALA A 33 5.74 -1.24 -5.15
N HIS A 34 5.80 -2.30 -5.96
CA HIS A 34 5.20 -2.30 -7.30
C HIS A 34 3.67 -2.15 -7.24
N THR A 35 3.03 -2.86 -6.31
CA THR A 35 1.60 -2.78 -6.07
C THR A 35 1.18 -1.39 -5.58
N ALA A 36 1.95 -0.81 -4.66
CA ALA A 36 1.73 0.54 -4.16
C ALA A 36 1.92 1.60 -5.26
N PHE A 37 2.91 1.45 -6.14
CA PHE A 37 3.10 2.33 -7.28
C PHE A 37 1.86 2.36 -8.19
N ARG A 38 1.34 1.18 -8.55
CA ARG A 38 0.13 1.09 -9.39
C ARG A 38 -1.11 1.67 -8.71
N LEU A 39 -1.25 1.48 -7.41
CA LEU A 39 -2.32 2.14 -6.64
C LEU A 39 -2.24 3.66 -6.78
N LEU A 40 -1.05 4.21 -6.58
CA LEU A 40 -0.82 5.66 -6.56
C LEU A 40 -1.04 6.29 -7.94
N GLU A 41 -0.55 5.66 -8.99
CA GLU A 41 -0.79 6.08 -10.38
C GLU A 41 -2.29 6.09 -10.73
N LEU A 42 -3.03 5.03 -10.38
CA LEU A 42 -4.48 4.96 -10.62
C LEU A 42 -5.24 5.98 -9.77
N SER A 43 -4.73 6.32 -8.58
CA SER A 43 -5.34 7.30 -7.70
C SER A 43 -5.04 8.75 -8.04
N ALA A 44 -3.98 9.03 -8.80
CA ALA A 44 -3.61 10.40 -9.17
C ALA A 44 -4.73 11.11 -9.96
N GLY A 45 -5.53 10.35 -10.71
CA GLY A 45 -6.74 10.85 -11.39
C GLY A 45 -8.00 10.92 -10.53
N LEU A 46 -7.97 10.37 -9.32
CA LEU A 46 -9.09 10.24 -8.39
C LEU A 46 -8.73 10.91 -7.05
N THR A 47 -8.71 12.24 -7.05
CA THR A 47 -8.37 13.11 -5.91
C THR A 47 -9.47 13.08 -4.83
N SER A 48 -9.67 11.93 -4.20
CA SER A 48 -10.56 11.77 -3.04
C SER A 48 -9.74 11.65 -1.77
N ASP A 49 -10.15 12.34 -0.70
CA ASP A 49 -9.51 12.28 0.63
C ASP A 49 -9.32 10.84 1.13
N ARG A 50 -10.26 9.94 0.80
CA ARG A 50 -10.16 8.51 1.13
C ARG A 50 -8.98 7.83 0.45
N THR A 51 -8.66 8.20 -0.78
CA THR A 51 -7.55 7.59 -1.53
C THR A 51 -6.20 8.10 -1.02
N THR A 52 -6.14 9.40 -0.68
CA THR A 52 -4.98 10.02 -0.04
C THR A 52 -4.66 9.38 1.32
N GLN A 53 -5.67 9.16 2.17
CA GLN A 53 -5.46 8.53 3.48
C GLN A 53 -4.99 7.07 3.34
N ARG A 54 -5.49 6.33 2.35
CA ARG A 54 -5.05 4.96 2.06
C ARG A 54 -3.62 4.90 1.54
N ALA A 55 -3.24 5.83 0.66
CA ALA A 55 -1.86 5.98 0.19
C ALA A 55 -0.89 6.17 1.36
N HIS A 56 -1.24 7.02 2.33
CA HIS A 56 -0.42 7.22 3.52
C HIS A 56 -0.22 5.95 4.35
N VAL A 57 -1.26 5.13 4.53
CA VAL A 57 -1.13 3.87 5.28
C VAL A 57 -0.14 2.91 4.59
N VAL A 58 -0.22 2.77 3.27
CA VAL A 58 0.68 1.90 2.50
C VAL A 58 2.12 2.41 2.55
N LEU A 59 2.34 3.70 2.29
CA LEU A 59 3.68 4.30 2.35
C LEU A 59 4.30 4.23 3.75
N ALA A 60 3.50 4.39 4.81
CA ALA A 60 3.94 4.24 6.18
C ALA A 60 4.40 2.80 6.50
N ARG A 61 3.71 1.79 5.96
CA ARG A 61 4.09 0.38 6.12
C ARG A 61 5.33 -0.01 5.34
N LEU A 62 5.60 0.67 4.22
CA LEU A 62 6.81 0.45 3.43
C LEU A 62 8.05 1.18 3.98
N LYS A 63 7.86 2.20 4.83
CA LYS A 63 8.96 3.01 5.40
C LYS A 63 10.10 2.19 6.05
N PRO A 64 9.85 1.09 6.79
CA PRO A 64 10.92 0.24 7.34
C PRO A 64 11.81 -0.40 6.27
N TYR A 65 11.29 -0.60 5.06
CA TYR A 65 11.98 -1.23 3.92
C TYR A 65 12.68 -0.22 3.01
N ALA A 66 12.97 1.00 3.49
CA ALA A 66 13.59 2.07 2.68
C ALA A 66 15.02 1.75 2.18
N ASN A 67 15.64 0.69 2.69
CA ASN A 67 16.89 0.14 2.16
C ASN A 67 16.69 -0.57 0.79
N VAL A 68 15.49 -1.10 0.54
CA VAL A 68 15.13 -1.74 -0.73
C VAL A 68 15.01 -0.68 -1.83
N PRO A 69 15.72 -0.81 -2.97
CA PRO A 69 15.73 0.20 -4.02
C PRO A 69 14.34 0.62 -4.52
N GLN A 70 13.45 -0.36 -4.71
CA GLN A 70 12.09 -0.18 -5.22
C GLN A 70 11.23 0.63 -4.25
N VAL A 71 11.35 0.33 -2.95
CA VAL A 71 10.67 1.07 -1.88
C VAL A 71 11.23 2.49 -1.77
N ARG A 72 12.55 2.64 -1.86
CA ARG A 72 13.20 3.96 -1.82
C ARG A 72 12.74 4.84 -2.97
N GLU A 73 12.71 4.32 -4.21
CA GLU A 73 12.22 5.07 -5.37
C GLU A 73 10.76 5.49 -5.19
N LEU A 74 9.91 4.59 -4.68
CA LEU A 74 8.52 4.88 -4.39
C LEU A 74 8.35 6.03 -3.39
N LEU A 75 9.10 5.99 -2.28
CA LEU A 75 9.05 7.02 -1.22
C LEU A 75 9.59 8.39 -1.70
N ILE A 76 10.55 8.40 -2.63
CA ILE A 76 11.04 9.62 -3.27
C ILE A 76 9.97 10.20 -4.21
N ARG A 77 9.29 9.34 -4.99
CA ARG A 77 8.27 9.75 -5.96
C ARG A 77 6.98 10.24 -5.29
N TYR A 78 6.59 9.61 -4.18
CA TYR A 78 5.40 9.98 -3.40
C TYR A 78 5.80 10.32 -1.96
N PRO A 79 6.37 11.51 -1.73
CA PRO A 79 6.71 11.94 -0.38
C PRO A 79 5.42 12.08 0.43
N MET A 80 5.38 11.45 1.61
CA MET A 80 4.28 11.65 2.57
C MET A 80 4.30 13.11 3.01
N ARG A 81 3.36 13.92 2.50
CA ARG A 81 3.15 15.29 2.99
C ARG A 81 2.45 15.21 4.35
N ALA A 82 3.03 15.90 5.33
CA ALA A 82 2.49 16.05 6.67
C ALA A 82 1.16 16.83 6.67
#